data_AF-A0A139NGM4-F1
#
_entry.id   AF-A0A139NGM4-F1
#
_cell.length_a   1.000
_cell.length_b   1.000
_cell.length_c   1.000
_cell.angle_alpha   90.00
_cell.angle_beta   90.00
_cell.angle_gamma   90.00
#
_symmetry.space_group_name_H-M   'P 1'
#
loop_
_entity.id
_entity.type
_entity.pdbx_description
1 polymer ?
#
loop_
_entity_poly.entity_id
_entity_poly.type
_entity_poly.pdbx_seq_one_letter_code
_entity_poly.pdbx_strand_id
1 'polypeptide(L)' 'MDRFSDHDQVIAYPEKLGGGFSVKAPDSQPLVGEILDNDGDTVLYRDDQPVTIAQVKAAIQNDQ' A
#
# COMPACT_ATOMS: atom_id res chain seq x y z
N MET A 1 -1.14 -1.57 21.66
CA MET A 1 0.04 -2.00 20.88
C MET A 1 -0.26 -1.65 19.44
N ASP A 2 0.35 -0.60 18.93
CA ASP A 2 0.31 -0.30 17.50
C ASP A 2 1.05 -1.41 16.77
N ARG A 3 0.30 -2.16 15.95
CA ARG A 3 0.83 -3.31 15.20
C ARG A 3 1.75 -2.88 14.05
N PHE A 4 1.80 -1.59 13.75
CA PHE A 4 2.52 -1.00 12.63
C PHE A 4 3.23 0.28 13.06
N SER A 5 4.41 0.52 12.49
CA SER A 5 5.23 1.70 12.70
C SER A 5 4.81 2.84 11.77
N ASP A 6 5.00 4.09 12.20
CA ASP A 6 4.77 5.27 11.36
C ASP A 6 5.66 5.31 10.10
N HIS A 7 6.77 4.58 10.13
CA HIS A 7 7.68 4.41 8.99
C HIS A 7 7.30 3.26 8.06
N ASP A 8 6.34 2.42 8.45
CA ASP A 8 5.85 1.37 7.57
C ASP A 8 5.18 2.00 6.36
N GLN A 9 5.34 1.35 5.22
CA GLN A 9 4.79 1.76 3.95
C GLN A 9 3.45 1.08 3.70
N VAL A 10 2.53 1.84 3.14
CA VAL A 10 1.19 1.41 2.73
C VAL A 10 1.12 1.53 1.22
N ILE A 11 0.60 0.48 0.60
CA ILE A 11 0.33 0.45 -0.83
C ILE A 11 -1.17 0.20 -0.99
N ALA A 12 -1.86 1.18 -1.57
CA ALA A 12 -3.30 1.11 -1.78
C ALA A 12 -3.63 0.53 -3.14
N TYR A 13 -4.73 -0.23 -3.20
CA TYR A 13 -5.23 -0.84 -4.41
C TYR A 13 -6.54 -0.16 -4.83
N PRO A 14 -6.76 0.05 -6.14
CA PRO A 14 -7.97 0.70 -6.61
C PRO A 14 -9.19 -0.22 -6.41
N GLU A 15 -10.34 0.37 -6.06
CA GLU A 15 -11.58 -0.37 -5.78
C GLU A 15 -12.05 -1.24 -6.95
N LYS A 16 -11.80 -0.79 -8.19
CA LYS A 16 -12.12 -1.53 -9.42
C LYS A 16 -11.40 -2.90 -9.53
N LEU A 17 -10.38 -3.14 -8.70
CA LEU A 17 -9.62 -4.39 -8.63
C LEU A 17 -9.83 -5.15 -7.30
N GLY A 18 -10.90 -4.84 -6.56
CA GLY A 18 -11.22 -5.44 -5.26
C GLY A 18 -10.89 -4.54 -4.07
N GLY A 19 -10.13 -3.45 -4.29
CA GLY A 19 -9.78 -2.48 -3.26
C GLY A 19 -8.91 -3.05 -2.13
N GLY A 20 -8.49 -2.17 -1.23
CA GLY A 20 -7.72 -2.52 -0.04
C GLY A 20 -6.31 -1.96 -0.03
N PHE A 21 -5.49 -2.46 0.88
CA PHE A 21 -4.10 -2.03 1.03
C PHE A 21 -3.22 -3.14 1.59
N SER A 22 -1.93 -3.04 1.31
CA SER A 22 -0.88 -3.84 1.93
C SER A 22 0.03 -2.95 2.76
N VAL A 23 0.50 -3.46 3.90
CA VAL A 23 1.51 -2.79 4.74
C VAL A 23 2.82 -3.56 4.62
N LYS A 24 3.91 -2.83 4.38
CA LYS A 24 5.28 -3.38 4.27
C LYS A 24 6.23 -2.56 5.12
N ALA A 25 7.25 -3.21 5.68
CA ALA A 25 8.37 -2.48 6.27
C ALA A 25 9.16 -1.76 5.16
N PRO A 26 9.74 -0.57 5.43
CA PRO A 26 10.45 0.23 4.42
C PRO A 26 11.68 -0.49 3.82
N ASP A 27 12.25 -1.46 4.53
CA ASP A 27 13.38 -2.25 4.06
C ASP A 27 12.98 -3.51 3.27
N SER A 28 11.68 -3.79 3.13
CA SER A 28 11.18 -4.98 2.42
C SER A 28 11.06 -4.74 0.93
N GLN A 29 12.04 -5.23 0.16
CA GLN A 29 11.96 -5.20 -1.30
C GLN A 29 11.19 -6.40 -1.86
N PRO A 30 10.41 -6.21 -2.94
CA PRO A 30 10.20 -4.93 -3.63
C PRO A 30 9.11 -4.09 -2.94
N LEU A 31 9.30 -2.76 -2.93
CA LEU A 31 8.34 -1.78 -2.37
C LEU A 31 7.13 -1.55 -3.28
N VAL A 32 7.04 -2.25 -4.40
CA VAL A 32 5.90 -2.17 -5.33
C VAL A 32 4.76 -3.07 -4.86
N GLY A 33 3.52 -2.63 -5.08
CA GLY A 33 2.33 -3.46 -4.92
C GLY A 33 1.83 -3.87 -6.29
N GLU A 34 1.74 -5.18 -6.53
CA GLU A 34 1.26 -5.72 -7.79
C GLU A 34 -0.02 -6.52 -7.57
N ILE A 35 -1.00 -6.28 -8.43
CA ILE A 35 -2.16 -7.16 -8.58
C ILE A 35 -1.95 -7.90 -9.89
N LEU A 36 -1.91 -9.22 -9.78
CA LEU A 36 -1.80 -10.12 -10.92
C LEU A 36 -3.20 -10.53 -11.40
N ASP A 37 -3.28 -11.05 -12.61
CA ASP A 37 -4.47 -11.76 -13.08
C ASP A 37 -4.70 -13.04 -12.28
N ASN A 38 -5.82 -13.71 -12.55
CA ASN A 38 -6.20 -14.92 -11.81
C ASN A 38 -5.20 -16.07 -11.99
N ASP A 39 -4.44 -16.06 -13.09
CA ASP A 39 -3.43 -17.06 -13.41
C ASP A 39 -2.06 -16.71 -12.80
N GLY A 40 -1.87 -15.47 -12.34
CA GLY A 40 -0.63 -14.98 -11.74
C GLY A 40 0.44 -14.59 -12.76
N ASP A 41 0.09 -14.55 -14.05
CA ASP A 41 1.05 -14.39 -15.15
C ASP A 41 1.16 -12.94 -15.64
N THR A 42 0.07 -12.16 -15.51
CA THR A 42 0.02 -10.77 -16.00
C THR A 42 -0.18 -9.78 -14.87
N VAL A 43 0.61 -8.71 -14.83
CA VAL A 43 0.39 -7.59 -13.91
C VAL A 43 -0.77 -6.73 -14.41
N LEU A 44 -1.90 -6.74 -13.68
CA LEU A 44 -3.08 -5.92 -13.96
C LEU A 44 -2.94 -4.50 -13.37
N TYR A 45 -2.19 -4.37 -12.29
CA TYR A 45 -1.92 -3.10 -11.64
C TYR A 45 -0.58 -3.14 -10.91
N ARG A 46 0.16 -2.04 -11.00
CA ARG A 46 1.39 -1.81 -10.25
C ARG A 46 1.34 -0.43 -9.65
N ASP A 47 1.58 -0.36 -8.36
CA ASP A 47 1.83 0.89 -7.65
C ASP A 47 3.27 0.88 -7.15
N ASP A 48 4.04 1.87 -7.59
CA ASP A 48 5.43 2.10 -7.21
C ASP A 48 5.60 3.35 -6.34
N GLN A 49 4.50 3.90 -5.82
CA GLN A 49 4.48 5.10 -4.99
C GLN A 49 3.97 4.77 -3.57
N PRO A 50 4.75 3.98 -2.80
CA PRO A 50 4.38 3.69 -1.43
C PRO A 50 4.35 4.98 -0.59
N VAL A 51 3.33 5.11 0.25
CA VAL A 51 3.21 6.20 1.24
C VAL A 51 3.43 5.66 2.64
N THR A 52 3.94 6.45 3.56
CA THR A 52 4.12 6.00 4.95
C THR A 52 2.83 6.09 5.75
N ILE A 53 2.71 5.27 6.80
CA ILE A 53 1.59 5.37 7.75
C ILE A 53 1.51 6.78 8.37
N ALA A 54 2.64 7.43 8.65
CA ALA A 54 2.65 8.82 9.10
C ALA A 54 1.97 9.77 8.11
N GLN A 55 2.24 9.62 6.81
CA GLN A 55 1.62 10.45 5.77
C GLN A 55 0.11 10.21 5.70
N VAL A 56 -0.33 8.96 5.79
CA VAL A 56 -1.76 8.60 5.81
C VAL A 56 -2.46 9.19 7.04
N LYS A 57 -1.87 9.05 8.22
CA LYS A 57 -2.41 9.65 9.47
C LYS A 57 -2.52 11.17 9.35
N ALA A 58 -1.48 11.83 8.85
CA ALA A 58 -1.48 13.27 8.65
C ALA A 58 -2.55 13.73 7.64
N ALA A 59 -2.75 12.98 6.56
CA ALA A 59 -3.80 13.28 5.59
C ALA A 59 -5.20 13.19 6.24
N ILE A 60 -5.49 12.12 6.98
CA ILE A 60 -6.79 11.94 7.67
C ILE A 60 -7.02 13.05 8.71
N GLN A 61 -5.98 13.44 9.45
CA GLN A 61 -6.08 14.49 10.46
C GLN A 61 -6.30 15.88 9.86
N ASN A 62 -5.79 16.15 8.66
CA ASN A 62 -5.98 17.43 7.96
C ASN A 62 -7.32 17.51 7.21
N ASP A 63 -7.96 16.38 6.93
CA ASP A 63 -9.29 16.30 6.29
C ASP A 63 -10.46 16.45 7.30
N GLN A 64 -10.15 16.57 8.60
CA GLN A 64 -11.08 16.77 9.71
C GLN A 64 -11.16 18.25 10.12
#